data_AF-A0A925X4G0-F1
#
_entry.id   AF-A0A925X4G0-F1
#
_cell.length_a   1.000
_cell.length_b   1.000
_cell.length_c   1.000
_cell.angle_alpha   90.00
_cell.angle_beta   90.00
_cell.angle_gamma   90.00
#
_symmetry.space_group_name_H-M   'P 1'
#
loop_
_entity.id
_entity.type
_entity.pdbx_description
1 polymer ?
#
loop_
_entity_poly.entity_id
_entity_poly.type
_entity_poly.pdbx_seq_one_letter_code
_entity_poly.pdbx_strand_id
1 'polypeptide(L)'
;MIVATWALWPSKARSLVGKYSCKYPYGVETVELKTDGRFSQTIAVSGRPVLTNSGEWTEVNGDIVLHDGFAIDDGFGSPVTIPRRMTWQMQIASSFRSPRFIVNEDLGYTFDKP
;
A
#
# COMPACT_ATOMS: atom_id res chain seq x y z
N MET A 1 28.43 23.94 -1.54
CA MET A 1 27.51 23.89 -2.70
C MET A 1 26.79 22.56 -2.65
N ILE A 2 25.57 22.53 -2.11
CA ILE A 2 24.79 21.30 -1.94
C ILE A 2 23.99 21.11 -3.23
N VAL A 3 24.32 20.06 -3.98
CA VAL A 3 23.51 19.64 -5.13
C VAL A 3 22.39 18.77 -4.59
N ALA A 4 21.20 19.35 -4.39
CA ALA A 4 19.99 18.58 -4.20
C ALA A 4 19.60 18.00 -5.57
N THR A 5 20.03 16.77 -5.85
CA THR A 5 19.48 15.97 -6.95
C THR A 5 18.03 15.64 -6.59
N TRP A 6 17.11 16.45 -7.08
CA TRP A 6 15.70 16.08 -7.18
C TRP A 6 15.62 14.84 -8.07
N ALA A 7 15.53 13.66 -7.46
CA ALA A 7 15.22 12.44 -8.19
C ALA A 7 13.92 12.70 -8.96
N LEU A 8 14.03 12.81 -10.28
CA LEU A 8 12.88 13.02 -11.18
C LEU A 8 12.07 11.73 -11.19
N TRP A 9 11.20 11.58 -10.20
CA TRP A 9 10.18 10.53 -10.20
C TRP A 9 9.31 10.69 -11.45
N PRO A 10 9.12 9.63 -12.26
CA PRO A 10 8.34 9.70 -13.48
C PRO A 10 6.91 10.19 -13.19
N SER A 11 6.30 10.92 -14.14
CA SER A 11 4.97 11.50 -14.00
C SER A 11 3.88 10.47 -13.65
N LYS A 12 4.05 9.24 -14.14
CA LYS A 12 3.18 8.10 -13.81
C LYS A 12 3.27 7.70 -12.33
N ALA A 13 4.48 7.62 -11.77
CA ALA A 13 4.65 7.33 -10.35
C ALA A 13 4.10 8.45 -9.45
N ARG A 14 4.13 9.71 -9.92
CA ARG A 14 3.48 10.82 -9.19
C ARG A 14 1.95 10.70 -9.10
N SER A 15 1.27 10.10 -10.07
CA SER A 15 -0.19 9.92 -9.97
C SER A 15 -0.59 8.83 -8.98
N LEU A 16 0.34 7.92 -8.66
CA LEU A 16 0.20 6.87 -7.65
C LEU A 16 0.43 7.37 -6.22
N VAL A 17 1.04 8.55 -6.04
CA VAL A 17 1.23 9.14 -4.71
C VAL A 17 -0.13 9.50 -4.10
N GLY A 18 -0.29 9.20 -2.82
CA GLY A 18 -1.48 9.54 -2.06
C GLY A 18 -1.81 8.50 -1.00
N LYS A 19 -2.94 8.74 -0.32
CA LYS A 19 -3.46 7.86 0.72
C LYS A 19 -4.51 6.92 0.13
N TYR A 20 -4.41 5.66 0.49
CA TYR A 20 -5.26 4.56 0.05
C TYR A 20 -5.81 3.83 1.27
N SER A 21 -7.02 3.30 1.15
CA SER A 21 -7.67 2.53 2.20
C SER A 21 -8.23 1.23 1.65
N CYS A 22 -8.02 0.13 2.36
CA CYS A 22 -8.65 -1.15 2.10
C CYS A 22 -9.48 -1.53 3.33
N LYS A 23 -10.74 -1.91 3.10
CA LYS A 23 -11.68 -2.30 4.16
C LYS A 23 -11.83 -3.82 4.18
N TYR A 24 -11.52 -4.42 5.31
CA TYR A 24 -11.71 -5.84 5.58
C TYR A 24 -12.88 -6.02 6.55
N PRO A 25 -13.50 -7.21 6.62
CA PRO A 25 -14.53 -7.51 7.62
C PRO A 25 -14.06 -7.30 9.07
N TYR A 26 -12.76 -7.40 9.31
CA TYR A 26 -12.14 -7.35 10.64
C TYR A 26 -11.38 -6.04 10.92
N GLY A 27 -11.23 -5.14 9.95
CA GLY A 27 -10.43 -3.93 10.14
C GLY A 27 -10.26 -3.08 8.90
N VAL A 28 -9.50 -2.01 9.04
CA VAL A 28 -9.14 -1.10 7.96
C VAL A 28 -7.63 -1.02 7.87
N GLU A 29 -7.12 -1.19 6.67
CA GLU A 29 -5.73 -0.91 6.34
C GLU A 29 -5.65 0.40 5.56
N THR A 30 -4.63 1.19 5.85
CA THR A 30 -4.34 2.44 5.15
C THR A 30 -2.90 2.44 4.71
N VAL A 31 -2.64 2.74 3.44
CA VAL A 31 -1.30 2.92 2.89
C VAL A 31 -1.19 4.32 2.29
N GLU A 32 -0.17 5.06 2.66
CA GLU A 32 0.17 6.35 2.05
C GLU A 32 1.49 6.23 1.31
N LEU A 33 1.44 6.40 -0.02
CA LEU A 33 2.60 6.46 -0.90
C LEU A 33 3.07 7.91 -1.01
N LYS A 34 4.35 8.17 -0.73
CA LYS A 34 4.96 9.51 -0.74
C LYS A 34 5.81 9.72 -1.98
N THR A 35 6.01 10.99 -2.34
CA THR A 35 6.80 11.40 -3.51
C THR A 35 8.29 11.08 -3.40
N ASP A 36 8.79 10.79 -2.20
CA ASP A 36 10.19 10.45 -1.93
C ASP A 36 10.46 8.94 -2.02
N GLY A 37 9.50 8.15 -2.46
CA GLY A 37 9.62 6.69 -2.54
C GLY A 37 9.39 5.97 -1.22
N ARG A 38 8.95 6.66 -0.17
CA ARG A 38 8.58 6.03 1.10
C ARG A 38 7.09 5.80 1.19
N PHE A 39 6.69 4.80 1.98
CA PHE A 39 5.31 4.62 2.36
C PHE A 39 5.12 4.66 3.88
N SER A 40 3.91 4.97 4.31
CA SER A 40 3.43 4.70 5.67
C SER A 40 2.17 3.84 5.60
N GLN A 41 2.13 2.80 6.42
CA GLN A 41 1.05 1.83 6.48
C GLN A 41 0.51 1.78 7.91
N THR A 42 -0.81 1.74 8.04
CA THR A 42 -1.52 1.68 9.32
C THR A 42 -2.61 0.63 9.25
N ILE A 43 -2.72 -0.20 10.29
CA ILE A 43 -3.72 -1.26 10.37
C ILE A 43 -4.53 -1.06 11.66
N ALA A 44 -5.84 -0.89 11.50
CA ALA A 44 -6.79 -0.76 12.59
C ALA A 44 -7.75 -1.96 12.59
N VAL A 45 -7.55 -2.88 13.54
CA VAL A 45 -8.41 -4.05 13.77
C VAL A 45 -9.17 -3.85 15.08
N SER A 46 -10.47 -4.16 15.09
CA SER A 46 -11.30 -3.97 16.29
C SER A 46 -10.77 -4.77 17.48
N GLY A 47 -10.67 -4.14 18.64
CA GLY A 47 -10.15 -4.76 19.87
C GLY A 47 -8.64 -4.99 19.90
N ARG A 48 -7.88 -4.44 18.93
CA ARG A 48 -6.41 -4.52 18.90
C ARG A 48 -5.77 -3.13 18.85
N PRO A 49 -4.54 -2.97 19.37
CA PRO A 49 -3.76 -1.76 19.14
C PRO A 49 -3.56 -1.52 17.64
N VAL A 50 -3.56 -0.24 17.25
CA VAL A 50 -3.23 0.16 15.88
C VAL A 50 -1.76 -0.15 15.60
N LEU A 51 -1.51 -0.84 14.50
CA LEU A 51 -0.16 -1.17 14.06
C LEU A 51 0.27 -0.19 12.97
N THR A 52 1.53 0.23 13.00
CA THR A 52 2.11 1.14 12.02
C THR A 52 3.38 0.54 11.43
N ASN A 53 3.62 0.83 10.16
CA ASN A 53 4.79 0.43 9.43
C ASN A 53 5.20 1.49 8.42
N SER A 54 6.45 1.46 8.02
CA SER A 54 6.99 2.31 6.97
C SER A 54 8.12 1.58 6.26
N GLY A 55 8.28 1.90 4.99
CA GLY A 55 9.30 1.32 4.15
C GLY A 55 9.40 2.09 2.84
N GLU A 56 9.95 1.42 1.83
CA GLU A 56 10.11 1.97 0.49
C GLU A 56 9.10 1.36 -0.46
N TRP A 57 8.76 2.09 -1.51
CA TRP A 57 7.92 1.59 -2.57
C TRP A 57 8.50 1.93 -3.94
N THR A 58 8.25 1.06 -4.89
CA THR A 58 8.70 1.21 -6.28
C THR A 58 7.60 0.79 -7.24
N GLU A 59 7.54 1.42 -8.42
CA GLU A 59 6.74 0.92 -9.54
C GLU A 59 7.59 -0.07 -10.37
N VAL A 60 7.11 -1.29 -10.55
CA VAL A 60 7.78 -2.33 -11.35
C VAL A 60 6.78 -2.91 -12.33
N ASN A 61 7.05 -2.78 -13.63
CA ASN A 61 6.21 -3.32 -14.71
C ASN A 61 4.71 -2.94 -14.65
N GLY A 62 4.38 -1.78 -14.07
CA GLY A 62 2.99 -1.34 -13.90
C GLY A 62 2.30 -1.83 -12.62
N ASP A 63 3.06 -2.47 -11.72
CA ASP A 63 2.64 -2.82 -10.37
C ASP A 63 3.32 -1.92 -9.34
N ILE A 64 2.71 -1.81 -8.15
CA ILE A 64 3.38 -1.22 -6.99
C ILE A 64 3.98 -2.34 -6.15
N VAL A 65 5.23 -2.15 -5.77
CA VAL A 65 5.93 -3.03 -4.83
C VAL A 65 6.19 -2.25 -3.55
N LEU A 66 5.61 -2.69 -2.44
CA LEU A 66 5.99 -2.25 -1.09
C LEU A 66 7.11 -3.15 -0.57
N HIS A 67 8.25 -2.56 -0.24
CA HIS A 67 9.35 -3.26 0.41
C HIS A 67 9.11 -3.23 1.92
N ASP A 68 9.02 -4.41 2.53
CA ASP A 68 8.66 -4.61 3.95
C ASP A 68 7.25 -4.16 4.34
N GLY A 69 6.24 -4.33 3.46
CA GLY A 69 4.83 -4.13 3.81
C GLY A 69 4.34 -5.16 4.84
N PHE A 70 3.42 -4.78 5.72
CA PHE A 70 2.73 -5.73 6.58
C PHE A 70 1.70 -6.54 5.79
N ALA A 71 1.74 -7.86 5.96
CA ALA A 71 0.65 -8.77 5.61
C ALA A 71 -0.25 -8.97 6.82
N ILE A 72 -1.52 -8.60 6.68
CA ILE A 72 -2.49 -8.56 7.77
C ILE A 72 -3.37 -9.81 7.87
N ASP A 73 -3.42 -10.60 6.81
CA ASP A 73 -4.08 -11.90 6.74
C ASP A 73 -3.14 -12.98 6.21
N ASP A 74 -3.62 -14.21 6.25
CA ASP A 74 -2.93 -15.41 5.77
C ASP A 74 -3.08 -15.66 4.26
N GLY A 75 -3.61 -14.70 3.50
CA GLY A 75 -3.94 -14.85 2.09
C GLY A 75 -5.30 -15.49 1.82
N PHE A 76 -5.95 -16.06 2.83
CA PHE A 76 -7.28 -16.66 2.75
C PHE A 76 -8.35 -15.82 3.48
N GLY A 77 -8.02 -14.58 3.82
CA GLY A 77 -8.93 -13.64 4.47
C GLY A 77 -9.03 -13.80 5.99
N SER A 78 -8.20 -14.63 6.62
CA SER A 78 -8.16 -14.75 8.08
C SER A 78 -7.08 -13.84 8.67
N PRO A 79 -7.42 -12.94 9.62
CA PRO A 79 -6.47 -11.99 10.16
C PRO A 79 -5.41 -12.69 11.01
N VAL A 80 -4.13 -12.35 10.81
CA VAL A 80 -3.05 -12.86 11.66
C VAL A 80 -2.95 -12.06 12.96
N THR A 81 -2.50 -12.69 14.05
CA THR A 81 -2.29 -12.00 15.34
C THR A 81 -1.09 -11.06 15.29
N ILE A 82 -0.04 -11.45 14.57
CA ILE A 82 1.20 -10.68 14.41
C ILE A 82 1.44 -10.56 12.90
N PRO A 83 1.28 -9.36 12.32
CA PRO A 83 1.58 -9.14 10.92
C PRO A 83 3.04 -9.44 10.61
N ARG A 84 3.26 -10.14 9.49
CA ARG A 84 4.61 -10.38 8.97
C ARG A 84 4.97 -9.27 8.01
N ARG A 85 6.26 -8.92 7.95
CA ARG A 85 6.78 -8.04 6.90
C ARG A 85 7.12 -8.87 5.66
N MET A 86 6.72 -8.39 4.50
CA MET A 86 7.04 -9.02 3.23
C MET A 86 7.12 -7.99 2.11
N THR A 87 7.80 -8.35 1.03
CA THR A 87 7.67 -7.62 -0.23
C THR A 87 6.29 -7.89 -0.80
N TRP A 88 5.52 -6.82 -0.98
CA TRP A 88 4.14 -6.92 -1.43
C TRP A 88 3.99 -6.26 -2.79
N GLN A 89 3.75 -7.07 -3.81
CA GLN A 89 3.46 -6.62 -5.17
C GLN A 89 1.95 -6.56 -5.37
N MET A 90 1.45 -5.41 -5.79
CA MET A 90 0.03 -5.15 -6.01
C MET A 90 -0.19 -4.59 -7.41
N GLN A 91 -1.14 -5.18 -8.12
CA GLN A 91 -1.51 -4.72 -9.46
C GLN A 91 -2.20 -3.36 -9.41
N ILE A 92 -1.84 -2.48 -10.34
CA ILE A 92 -2.49 -1.19 -10.51
C ILE A 92 -3.69 -1.37 -11.44
N ALA A 93 -4.90 -1.35 -10.88
CA ALA A 93 -6.12 -1.28 -11.65
C ALA A 93 -6.44 0.20 -11.97
N SER A 94 -6.44 0.56 -13.26
CA SER A 94 -6.91 1.87 -13.70
C SER A 94 -8.43 1.97 -13.50
N SER A 95 -8.90 2.93 -12.71
CA SER A 95 -10.31 3.35 -12.72
C SER A 95 -10.45 4.73 -13.38
N PHE A 96 -11.66 5.07 -13.82
CA PHE A 96 -11.97 6.34 -14.48
C PHE A 96 -11.68 7.60 -13.63
N ARG A 97 -11.40 7.45 -12.31
CA ARG A 97 -11.15 8.58 -11.41
C ARG A 97 -9.81 8.52 -10.67
N SER A 98 -9.36 7.34 -10.25
CA SER A 98 -8.13 7.15 -9.46
C SER A 98 -7.52 5.77 -9.68
N PRO A 99 -6.19 5.60 -9.53
CA PRO A 99 -5.60 4.26 -9.46
C PRO A 99 -6.16 3.51 -8.25
N ARG A 100 -6.37 2.21 -8.40
CA ARG A 100 -6.70 1.25 -7.33
C ARG A 100 -5.62 0.18 -7.27
N PHE A 101 -5.33 -0.35 -6.09
CA PHE A 101 -4.37 -1.45 -5.96
C PHE A 101 -5.10 -2.71 -5.54
N ILE A 102 -4.90 -3.80 -6.29
CA ILE A 102 -5.53 -5.08 -5.99
C ILE A 102 -4.70 -5.77 -4.90
N VAL A 103 -5.35 -6.04 -3.77
CA VAL A 103 -4.76 -6.75 -2.61
C VAL A 103 -5.02 -8.24 -2.74
N ASN A 104 -6.27 -8.62 -2.98
CA ASN A 104 -6.72 -9.99 -3.19
C ASN A 104 -7.93 -9.98 -4.13
N GLU A 105 -7.76 -10.49 -5.34
CA GLU A 105 -8.81 -10.49 -6.37
C GLU A 105 -9.98 -11.42 -6.00
N ASP A 106 -9.67 -12.60 -5.45
CA ASP A 106 -10.67 -13.61 -5.08
C ASP A 106 -11.62 -13.12 -3.99
N LEU A 107 -11.11 -12.30 -3.06
CA LEU A 107 -11.89 -11.70 -1.98
C LEU A 107 -12.39 -10.28 -2.31
N GLY A 108 -12.03 -9.74 -3.47
CA GLY A 108 -12.39 -8.39 -3.90
C GLY A 108 -11.78 -7.28 -3.04
N TYR A 109 -10.66 -7.53 -2.36
CA TYR A 109 -9.98 -6.53 -1.55
C TYR A 109 -9.13 -5.61 -2.42
N THR A 110 -9.45 -4.32 -2.34
CA THR A 110 -8.77 -3.26 -3.08
C THR A 110 -8.42 -2.09 -2.17
N PHE A 111 -7.27 -1.50 -2.46
CA PHE A 111 -6.92 -0.17 -1.97
C PHE A 111 -7.53 0.88 -2.88
N ASP A 112 -8.44 1.66 -2.32
CA ASP A 112 -9.10 2.76 -2.99
C ASP A 112 -8.59 4.10 -2.47
N LYS A 113 -8.37 5.04 -3.40
CA LYS A 113 -8.07 6.43 -3.09
C LYS A 113 -9.39 7.12 -2.72
N PRO A 114 -9.49 7.79 -1.55
CA PRO A 114 -10.70 8.51 -1.16
C PRO A 114 -11.02 9.69 -2.10
#